data_AF-A0AAJ2L7J9-F1
#
_entry.id   AF-A0AAJ2L7J9-F1
#
_cell.length_a   1.000
_cell.length_b   1.000
_cell.length_c   1.000
_cell.angle_alpha   90.00
_cell.angle_beta   90.00
_cell.angle_gamma   90.00
#
_symmetry.space_group_name_H-M   'P 1'
#
loop_
_entity.id
_entity.type
_entity.pdbx_description
1 polymer ?
#
loop_
_entity_poly.entity_id
_entity_poly.type
_entity_poly.pdbx_seq_one_letter_code
_entity_poly.pdbx_strand_id
1 'polypeptide(L)'
;MHADPQLLPFGCAGPTDADSNLPERWSLGDDDGILRISFKPTAWRADDWGLDDQAAIDAAEGFWIARPWSTGDKCQPRGDQATVQGADPVTLPGQSLAIAQIFRDEADRDGWRSGRAFDVVKRVDTKDFDGSQGFRLRVTGRIENIAGGAPIRCVQPGGSEQRPRCLIGARIDTVRMEDPARDETLATWSITRQP
;
A
#
# COMPACT_ATOMS: atom_id res chain seq x y z
N MET A 1 4.54 -11.82 19.31
CA MET A 1 3.16 -11.78 18.77
C MET A 1 3.26 -11.96 17.26
N HIS A 2 2.62 -12.99 16.70
CA HIS A 2 2.45 -13.07 15.25
C HIS A 2 1.32 -12.10 14.90
N ALA A 3 1.64 -11.02 14.18
CA ALA A 3 0.62 -10.17 13.61
C ALA A 3 0.02 -10.89 12.41
N ASP A 4 -1.31 -10.93 12.32
CA ASP A 4 -1.96 -11.37 11.09
C ASP A 4 -1.45 -10.50 9.92
N PRO A 5 -1.26 -11.09 8.73
CA PRO A 5 -0.71 -10.36 7.60
C PRO A 5 -1.65 -9.21 7.21
N GLN A 6 -1.06 -8.03 6.96
CA GLN A 6 -1.84 -6.87 6.57
C GLN A 6 -2.33 -7.03 5.13
N LEU A 7 -3.65 -6.95 4.94
CA LEU A 7 -4.28 -6.98 3.62
C LEU A 7 -4.63 -5.56 3.18
N LEU A 8 -4.19 -5.19 1.98
CA LEU A 8 -4.36 -3.86 1.40
C LEU A 8 -5.07 -4.00 0.04
N PRO A 9 -6.41 -3.83 -0.01
CA PRO A 9 -7.15 -3.87 -1.27
C PRO A 9 -6.86 -2.61 -2.09
N PHE A 10 -6.68 -2.78 -3.40
CA PHE A 10 -6.42 -1.71 -4.36
C PHE A 10 -7.06 -2.00 -5.73
N GLY A 11 -7.06 -1.00 -6.62
CA GLY A 11 -7.70 -1.13 -7.94
C GLY A 11 -9.23 -1.12 -7.90
N CYS A 12 -9.82 -0.69 -6.79
CA CYS A 12 -11.26 -0.71 -6.55
C CYS A 12 -12.08 0.21 -7.46
N ALA A 13 -11.42 1.16 -8.14
CA ALA A 13 -12.04 2.03 -9.13
C ALA A 13 -12.18 1.36 -10.53
N GLY A 14 -11.67 0.14 -10.69
CA GLY A 14 -11.60 -0.55 -11.97
C GLY A 14 -10.27 -0.34 -12.70
N PRO A 15 -10.19 -0.78 -13.97
CA PRO A 15 -8.97 -0.68 -14.75
C PRO A 15 -8.64 0.78 -15.05
N THR A 16 -7.35 1.04 -15.19
CA THR A 16 -6.80 2.34 -15.58
C THR A 16 -6.31 2.30 -17.02
N ASP A 17 -6.24 3.46 -17.66
CA ASP A 17 -5.59 3.59 -18.96
C ASP A 17 -4.15 3.08 -18.93
N ALA A 18 -3.68 2.50 -20.04
CA ALA A 18 -2.35 1.90 -20.15
C ALA A 18 -1.22 2.91 -19.83
N ASP A 19 -1.43 4.17 -20.19
CA ASP A 19 -0.49 5.28 -19.99
C ASP A 19 -0.67 5.99 -18.63
N SER A 20 -1.53 5.46 -17.75
CA SER A 20 -1.74 6.01 -16.42
C SER A 20 -0.46 5.96 -15.58
N ASN A 21 -0.15 7.09 -14.93
CA ASN A 21 0.95 7.23 -13.97
C ASN A 21 0.49 7.07 -12.52
N LEU A 22 -0.72 6.56 -12.28
CA LEU A 22 -1.19 6.27 -10.93
C LEU A 22 -0.27 5.25 -10.25
N PRO A 23 0.05 5.42 -8.95
CA PRO A 23 0.94 4.52 -8.23
C PRO A 23 0.35 3.12 -8.07
N GLU A 24 -0.97 3.02 -8.07
CA GLU A 24 -1.73 1.77 -8.01
C GLU A 24 -2.60 1.70 -9.25
N ARG A 25 -2.31 0.74 -10.12
CA ARG A 25 -2.96 0.66 -11.43
C ARG A 25 -3.02 -0.76 -11.96
N TRP A 26 -4.02 -1.02 -12.78
CA TRP A 26 -4.12 -2.27 -13.51
C TRP A 26 -4.86 -2.07 -14.84
N SER A 27 -4.54 -2.89 -15.84
CA SER A 27 -5.23 -2.90 -17.12
C SER A 27 -5.29 -4.31 -17.68
N LEU A 28 -6.29 -4.58 -18.50
CA LEU A 28 -6.42 -5.80 -19.28
C LEU A 28 -6.42 -5.39 -20.76
N GLY A 29 -5.54 -5.98 -21.55
CA GLY A 29 -5.57 -5.78 -23.00
C GLY A 29 -6.72 -6.58 -23.63
N ASP A 30 -7.63 -5.88 -24.30
CA ASP A 30 -8.85 -6.48 -24.87
C ASP A 30 -8.53 -7.57 -25.92
N ASP A 31 -7.47 -7.38 -26.70
CA ASP A 31 -7.11 -8.26 -27.83
C ASP A 31 -6.08 -9.34 -27.47
N ASP A 32 -5.21 -9.08 -26.50
CA ASP A 32 -4.05 -9.94 -26.18
C ASP A 32 -4.23 -10.75 -24.88
N GLY A 33 -5.28 -10.45 -24.10
CA GLY A 33 -5.56 -11.04 -22.81
C GLY A 33 -4.43 -10.81 -21.80
N ILE A 34 -3.64 -9.74 -21.95
CA ILE A 34 -2.52 -9.45 -21.06
C ILE A 34 -3.01 -8.54 -19.92
N LEU A 35 -3.09 -9.14 -18.74
CA LEU A 35 -3.29 -8.45 -17.47
C LEU A 35 -1.97 -7.81 -17.03
N ARG A 36 -1.99 -6.51 -16.79
CA ARG A 36 -0.86 -5.72 -16.26
C ARG A 36 -1.31 -5.11 -14.94
N ILE A 37 -0.54 -5.33 -13.88
CA ILE A 37 -0.81 -4.76 -12.55
C ILE A 37 0.47 -4.13 -12.05
N SER A 38 0.37 -2.94 -11.48
CA SER A 38 1.48 -2.22 -10.89
C SER A 38 1.05 -1.63 -9.55
N PHE A 39 1.83 -1.90 -8.51
CA PHE A 39 1.67 -1.26 -7.22
C PHE A 39 3.01 -0.64 -6.79
N LYS A 40 3.05 0.68 -6.68
CA LYS A 40 4.23 1.44 -6.28
C LYS A 40 4.21 1.72 -4.77
N PRO A 41 5.21 1.25 -3.99
CA PRO A 41 5.34 1.68 -2.60
C PRO A 41 5.66 3.18 -2.55
N THR A 42 5.28 3.82 -1.45
CA THR A 42 5.63 5.22 -1.20
C THR A 42 6.96 5.29 -0.47
N ALA A 43 7.85 6.17 -0.93
CA ALA A 43 9.08 6.54 -0.23
C ALA A 43 8.87 7.87 0.50
N TRP A 44 9.30 7.93 1.75
CA TRP A 44 9.23 9.10 2.62
C TRP A 44 10.62 9.45 3.14
N ARG A 45 10.82 10.73 3.41
CA ARG A 45 11.98 11.26 4.15
C ARG A 45 11.70 11.23 5.66
N ALA A 46 12.73 11.35 6.48
CA ALA A 46 12.58 11.47 7.93
C ALA A 46 11.68 12.66 8.33
N ASP A 47 11.87 13.80 7.69
CA ASP A 47 11.14 15.05 7.96
C ASP A 47 9.63 14.93 7.71
N ASP A 48 9.20 14.06 6.79
CA ASP A 48 7.78 13.78 6.54
C ASP A 48 7.04 13.25 7.79
N TRP A 49 7.82 12.71 8.74
CA TRP A 49 7.36 12.11 9.99
C TRP A 49 7.91 12.81 11.24
N GLY A 50 8.52 14.00 11.05
CA GLY A 50 9.15 14.79 12.12
C GLY A 50 10.23 14.01 12.86
N LEU A 51 11.08 13.30 12.11
CA LEU A 51 12.20 12.49 12.63
C LEU A 51 13.56 13.10 12.26
N ASP A 52 13.57 14.34 11.79
CA ASP A 52 14.74 15.14 11.38
C ASP A 52 15.77 15.31 12.51
N ASP A 53 15.32 15.45 13.75
CA ASP A 53 16.20 15.53 14.93
C ASP A 53 16.77 14.16 15.36
N GLN A 54 16.28 13.06 14.79
CA GLN A 54 16.76 11.71 15.06
C GLN A 54 17.73 11.28 13.97
N ALA A 55 19.03 11.56 14.19
CA ALA A 55 20.16 11.34 13.27
C ALA A 55 20.38 9.88 12.79
N ALA A 56 19.42 8.98 12.98
CA ALA A 56 19.49 7.57 12.66
C ALA A 56 18.41 7.10 11.68
N ILE A 57 17.71 8.00 10.96
CA ILE A 57 16.75 7.64 9.91
C ILE A 57 17.03 8.45 8.64
N ASP A 58 17.33 7.75 7.56
CA ASP A 58 17.56 8.33 6.23
C ASP A 58 16.29 8.32 5.38
N ALA A 59 15.53 7.22 5.45
CA ALA A 59 14.35 7.02 4.61
C ALA A 59 13.34 6.06 5.25
N ALA A 60 12.09 6.15 4.81
CA ALA A 60 11.09 5.11 5.04
C ALA A 60 10.46 4.71 3.71
N GLU A 61 10.12 3.44 3.54
CA GLU A 61 9.40 2.96 2.36
C GLU A 61 8.34 1.94 2.75
N GLY A 62 7.15 2.05 2.14
CA GLY A 62 6.04 1.18 2.46
C GLY A 62 4.74 1.57 1.79
N PHE A 63 3.64 1.35 2.50
CA PHE A 63 2.30 1.35 1.93
C PHE A 63 1.35 2.21 2.74
N TRP A 64 0.50 2.96 2.04
CA TRP A 64 -0.69 3.55 2.66
C TRP A 64 -1.73 2.47 2.92
N ILE A 65 -2.35 2.52 4.09
CA ILE A 65 -3.53 1.73 4.40
C ILE A 65 -4.73 2.57 3.98
N ALA A 66 -5.37 2.23 2.86
CA ALA A 66 -6.41 3.05 2.26
C ALA A 66 -7.66 3.21 3.15
N ARG A 67 -7.99 2.18 3.93
CA ARG A 67 -9.19 2.15 4.79
C ARG A 67 -8.84 1.57 6.17
N PRO A 68 -8.09 2.29 7.01
CA PRO A 68 -7.60 1.77 8.29
C PRO A 68 -8.71 1.50 9.31
N TRP A 69 -9.92 2.00 9.07
CA TRP A 69 -11.12 1.74 9.87
C TRP A 69 -11.94 0.53 9.39
N SER A 70 -11.52 -0.16 8.33
CA SER A 70 -12.25 -1.27 7.72
C SER A 70 -11.50 -2.59 7.95
N THR A 71 -12.26 -3.65 8.24
CA THR A 71 -11.75 -5.03 8.25
C THR A 71 -11.89 -5.73 6.89
N GLY A 72 -12.59 -5.12 5.93
CA GLY A 72 -12.76 -5.68 4.59
C GLY A 72 -11.44 -5.80 3.84
N ASP A 73 -11.12 -7.02 3.41
CA ASP A 73 -9.89 -7.39 2.71
C ASP A 73 -10.01 -7.39 1.18
N LYS A 74 -11.20 -7.06 0.68
CA LYS A 74 -11.55 -6.94 -0.74
C LYS A 74 -12.03 -5.53 -1.07
N CYS A 75 -11.99 -5.15 -2.35
CA CYS A 75 -12.77 -4.01 -2.79
C CYS A 75 -14.25 -4.30 -2.51
N GLN A 76 -14.91 -3.36 -1.83
CA GLN A 76 -16.34 -3.49 -1.62
C GLN A 76 -17.00 -3.17 -2.97
N PRO A 77 -18.02 -3.93 -3.39
CA PRO A 77 -18.84 -3.53 -4.52
C PRO A 77 -19.28 -2.09 -4.28
N ARG A 78 -19.24 -1.27 -5.34
CA ARG A 78 -19.85 0.05 -5.30
C ARG A 78 -21.35 -0.20 -5.15
N GLY A 79 -21.82 -0.35 -3.90
CA GLY A 79 -23.24 -0.38 -3.63
C GLY A 79 -23.86 0.90 -4.17
N ASP A 80 -25.18 0.90 -4.39
CA ASP A 80 -25.95 2.12 -4.57
C ASP A 80 -25.78 2.96 -3.29
N GLN A 81 -24.66 3.66 -3.17
CA GLN A 81 -24.46 4.66 -2.16
C GLN A 81 -25.47 5.72 -2.52
N ALA A 82 -26.56 5.79 -1.73
CA ALA A 82 -27.39 6.96 -1.67
C ALA A 82 -26.42 8.15 -1.52
N THR A 83 -26.26 8.91 -2.59
CA THR A 83 -25.57 10.19 -2.53
C THR A 83 -26.30 10.98 -1.48
N VAL A 84 -25.68 11.16 -0.31
CA VAL A 84 -26.20 12.09 0.70
C VAL A 84 -26.13 13.46 0.04
N GLN A 85 -27.25 13.91 -0.53
CA GLN A 85 -27.35 15.24 -1.11
C GLN A 85 -27.13 16.25 0.03
N GLY A 86 -26.11 17.09 -0.10
CA GLY A 86 -25.83 18.16 0.85
C GLY A 86 -24.73 17.88 1.87
N ALA A 87 -24.03 16.75 1.81
CA ALA A 87 -22.71 16.64 2.44
C ALA A 87 -21.66 17.07 1.42
N ASP A 88 -20.86 18.08 1.74
CA ASP A 88 -19.59 18.30 1.04
C ASP A 88 -18.87 16.95 0.97
N PRO A 89 -18.29 16.57 -0.17
CA PRO A 89 -17.59 15.30 -0.30
C PRO A 89 -16.59 15.23 0.84
N VAL A 90 -16.85 14.32 1.79
CA VAL A 90 -15.86 13.95 2.80
C VAL A 90 -14.68 13.52 1.96
N THR A 91 -13.66 14.37 1.97
CA THR A 91 -12.38 14.17 1.29
C THR A 91 -12.07 12.68 1.31
N LEU A 92 -11.85 12.10 0.12
CA LEU A 92 -11.30 10.76 -0.07
C LEU A 92 -10.45 10.36 1.14
N PRO A 93 -10.55 9.12 1.66
CA PRO A 93 -9.74 8.67 2.79
C PRO A 93 -8.36 9.30 2.76
N GLY A 94 -8.16 10.32 3.61
CA GLY A 94 -6.87 10.97 3.68
C GLY A 94 -5.85 9.90 4.01
N GLN A 95 -4.69 9.93 3.36
CA GLN A 95 -3.52 9.13 3.67
C GLN A 95 -3.13 9.34 5.14
N SER A 96 -3.78 8.59 6.03
CA SER A 96 -3.82 8.83 7.48
C SER A 96 -3.08 7.75 8.27
N LEU A 97 -2.94 6.55 7.69
CA LEU A 97 -2.16 5.48 8.28
C LEU A 97 -1.30 4.81 7.21
N ALA A 98 -0.01 4.69 7.48
CA ALA A 98 0.96 3.97 6.67
C ALA A 98 1.64 2.88 7.49
N ILE A 99 2.13 1.84 6.81
CA ILE A 99 3.05 0.85 7.36
C ILE A 99 4.32 0.85 6.51
N ALA A 100 5.49 0.93 7.13
CA ALA A 100 6.75 1.09 6.41
C ALA A 100 7.94 0.47 7.11
N GLN A 101 8.94 0.15 6.29
CA GLN A 101 10.30 -0.12 6.74
C GLN A 101 11.06 1.19 6.91
N ILE A 102 11.82 1.27 8.00
CA ILE A 102 12.69 2.39 8.31
C ILE A 102 14.12 2.01 7.96
N PHE A 103 14.81 2.87 7.22
CA PHE A 103 16.18 2.68 6.73
C PHE A 103 17.06 3.75 7.38
N ARG A 104 18.13 3.31 8.06
CA ARG A 104 18.96 4.18 8.91
C ARG A 104 20.16 4.78 8.20
N ASP A 105 20.75 4.02 7.29
CA ASP A 105 21.89 4.42 6.49
C ASP A 105 21.87 3.67 5.14
N GLU A 106 22.87 3.93 4.30
CA GLU A 106 22.96 3.29 2.98
C GLU A 106 23.22 1.77 3.07
N ALA A 107 23.87 1.29 4.13
CA ALA A 107 24.12 -0.13 4.36
C ALA A 107 22.85 -0.88 4.81
N ASP A 108 21.87 -0.17 5.37
CA ASP A 108 20.60 -0.72 5.83
C ASP A 108 19.54 -0.78 4.71
N ARG A 109 19.87 -0.33 3.49
CA ARG A 109 18.98 -0.29 2.30
C ARG A 109 18.74 -1.63 1.62
N ASP A 110 19.18 -2.74 2.21
CA ASP A 110 18.76 -4.05 1.74
C ASP A 110 17.22 -4.17 1.80
N GLY A 111 16.62 -4.69 0.73
CA GLY A 111 15.17 -4.71 0.57
C GLY A 111 14.53 -3.35 0.24
N TRP A 112 15.30 -2.25 0.19
CA TRP A 112 14.79 -0.98 -0.30
C TRP A 112 14.52 -1.05 -1.80
N ARG A 113 13.30 -0.69 -2.20
CA ARG A 113 12.90 -0.70 -3.60
C ARG A 113 13.16 0.64 -4.26
N SER A 114 13.44 1.70 -3.51
CA SER A 114 13.62 3.06 -4.04
C SER A 114 12.46 3.48 -4.96
N GLY A 115 11.24 3.13 -4.54
CA GLY A 115 10.00 3.37 -5.29
C GLY A 115 9.79 2.44 -6.50
N ARG A 116 10.61 1.40 -6.71
CA ARG A 116 10.34 0.40 -7.77
C ARG A 116 9.04 -0.34 -7.46
N ALA A 117 8.14 -0.35 -8.44
CA ALA A 117 6.84 -0.99 -8.31
C ALA A 117 6.94 -2.52 -8.15
N PHE A 118 5.86 -3.09 -7.66
CA PHE A 118 5.55 -4.51 -7.72
C PHE A 118 4.70 -4.73 -8.97
N ASP A 119 5.34 -5.22 -10.02
CA ASP A 119 4.70 -5.39 -11.32
C ASP A 119 4.36 -6.85 -11.59
N VAL A 120 3.16 -7.08 -12.12
CA VAL A 120 2.70 -8.37 -12.64
C VAL A 120 2.28 -8.16 -14.09
N VAL A 121 2.78 -9.02 -14.98
CA VAL A 121 2.31 -9.12 -16.36
C VAL A 121 1.98 -10.59 -16.61
N LYS A 122 0.71 -10.90 -16.87
CA LYS A 122 0.23 -12.27 -17.01
C LYS A 122 -0.81 -12.36 -18.10
N ARG A 123 -0.80 -13.45 -18.87
CA ARG A 123 -1.90 -13.76 -19.80
C ARG A 123 -3.06 -14.41 -19.04
N VAL A 124 -4.27 -13.92 -19.27
CA VAL A 124 -5.52 -14.41 -18.67
C VAL A 124 -6.56 -14.66 -19.77
N ASP A 125 -7.56 -15.49 -19.46
CA ASP A 125 -8.76 -15.60 -20.31
C ASP A 125 -9.68 -14.42 -20.02
N THR A 126 -9.90 -13.56 -21.02
CA THR A 126 -10.70 -12.35 -20.87
C THR A 126 -12.18 -12.63 -20.63
N LYS A 127 -12.69 -13.79 -21.05
CA LYS A 127 -14.11 -14.16 -20.88
C LYS A 127 -14.44 -14.51 -19.43
N ASP A 128 -13.48 -15.12 -18.75
CA ASP A 128 -13.64 -15.54 -17.37
C ASP A 128 -13.09 -14.49 -16.38
N PHE A 129 -12.35 -13.48 -16.85
CA PHE A 129 -11.72 -12.46 -16.01
C PHE A 129 -12.74 -11.58 -15.26
N ASP A 130 -12.79 -11.71 -13.93
CA ASP A 130 -13.53 -10.82 -13.03
C ASP A 130 -12.55 -9.89 -12.28
N GLY A 131 -12.50 -8.62 -12.70
CA GLY A 131 -11.73 -7.57 -12.03
C GLY A 131 -12.55 -6.72 -11.05
N SER A 132 -13.82 -7.07 -10.78
CA SER A 132 -14.74 -6.25 -9.99
C SER A 132 -14.33 -6.11 -8.51
N GLN A 133 -13.58 -7.07 -7.99
CA GLN A 133 -13.07 -7.08 -6.61
C GLN A 133 -11.69 -6.41 -6.47
N GLY A 134 -11.15 -5.86 -7.56
CA GLY A 134 -9.79 -5.33 -7.61
C GLY A 134 -8.75 -6.39 -7.24
N PHE A 135 -7.66 -5.96 -6.63
CA PHE A 135 -6.57 -6.82 -6.17
C PHE A 135 -6.27 -6.54 -4.70
N ARG A 136 -5.48 -7.41 -4.06
CA ARG A 136 -4.96 -7.13 -2.72
C ARG A 136 -3.47 -7.37 -2.63
N LEU A 137 -2.77 -6.49 -1.91
CA LEU A 137 -1.44 -6.78 -1.39
C LEU A 137 -1.56 -7.45 -0.02
N ARG A 138 -0.89 -8.58 0.16
CA ARG A 138 -0.65 -9.19 1.46
C ARG A 138 0.77 -8.87 1.90
N VAL A 139 0.89 -8.06 2.94
CA VAL A 139 2.16 -7.64 3.53
C VAL A 139 2.38 -8.45 4.80
N THR A 140 3.48 -9.21 4.84
CA THR A 140 3.85 -10.04 6.00
C THR A 140 5.18 -9.57 6.55
N GLY A 141 5.28 -9.51 7.87
CA GLY A 141 6.46 -8.99 8.54
C GLY A 141 6.28 -8.93 10.05
N ARG A 142 7.05 -8.04 10.68
CA ARG A 142 6.99 -7.77 12.13
C ARG A 142 6.94 -6.28 12.38
N ILE A 143 6.14 -5.85 13.33
CA ILE A 143 6.15 -4.45 13.81
C ILE A 143 7.45 -4.23 14.59
N GLU A 144 8.11 -3.09 14.33
CA GLU A 144 9.38 -2.72 14.94
C GLU A 144 9.39 -1.25 15.36
N ASN A 145 10.28 -0.91 16.29
CA ASN A 145 10.39 0.45 16.82
C ASN A 145 10.95 1.42 15.78
N ILE A 146 10.33 2.60 15.67
CA ILE A 146 10.82 3.69 14.83
C ILE A 146 11.91 4.43 15.59
N ALA A 147 13.15 4.46 15.07
CA ALA A 147 14.32 5.10 15.69
C ALA A 147 14.53 4.73 17.18
N GLY A 148 14.24 3.48 17.55
CA GLY A 148 14.39 3.01 18.94
C GLY A 148 13.31 3.52 19.90
N GLY A 149 12.35 4.32 19.43
CA GLY A 149 11.18 4.81 20.17
C GLY A 149 9.98 3.86 20.06
N ALA A 150 8.78 4.45 19.97
CA ALA A 150 7.55 3.68 19.79
C ALA A 150 7.45 3.09 18.36
N PRO A 151 6.69 1.99 18.17
CA PRO A 151 6.44 1.42 16.84
C PRO A 151 5.47 2.24 15.99
N ILE A 152 4.86 3.28 16.56
CA ILE A 152 3.92 4.16 15.86
C ILE A 152 4.37 5.61 16.06
N ARG A 153 4.47 6.36 14.96
CA ARG A 153 4.75 7.80 14.94
C ARG A 153 3.61 8.52 14.26
N CYS A 154 3.02 9.50 14.91
CA CYS A 154 1.98 10.34 14.32
C CYS A 154 2.46 11.79 14.24
N VAL A 155 2.13 12.46 13.14
CA VAL A 155 2.41 13.87 12.90
C VAL A 155 1.16 14.60 12.45
N GLN A 156 1.09 15.91 12.74
CA GLN A 156 0.02 16.80 12.32
C GLN A 156 0.61 17.98 11.54
N PRO A 157 0.98 17.80 10.26
CA PRO A 157 1.65 18.85 9.49
C PRO A 157 0.83 20.15 9.39
N GLY A 158 -0.50 20.04 9.43
CA GLY A 158 -1.42 21.19 9.37
C GLY A 158 -1.93 21.68 10.73
N GLY A 159 -1.31 21.28 11.84
CA GLY A 159 -1.68 21.73 13.20
C GLY A 159 -2.73 20.87 13.91
N SER A 160 -3.07 21.26 15.14
CA SER A 160 -3.89 20.47 16.08
C SER A 160 -5.30 20.14 15.58
N GLU A 161 -5.87 21.01 14.75
CA GLU A 161 -7.23 20.88 14.23
C GLU A 161 -7.34 19.91 13.05
N GLN A 162 -6.21 19.39 12.55
CA GLN A 162 -6.19 18.42 11.47
C GLN A 162 -5.97 17.00 11.99
N ARG A 163 -6.59 16.02 11.31
CA ARG A 163 -6.37 14.61 11.62
C ARG A 163 -4.88 14.27 11.46
N PRO A 164 -4.26 13.57 12.43
CA PRO A 164 -2.88 13.15 12.28
C PRO A 164 -2.71 12.14 11.15
N ARG A 165 -1.51 12.13 10.59
CA ARG A 165 -1.00 11.05 9.75
C ARG A 165 -0.07 10.22 10.60
N CYS A 166 -0.26 8.90 10.59
CA CYS A 166 0.50 7.97 11.40
C CYS A 166 1.27 6.97 10.54
N LEU A 167 2.46 6.61 11.01
CA LEU A 167 3.34 5.61 10.45
C LEU A 167 3.52 4.48 11.46
N ILE A 168 3.28 3.24 11.04
CA ILE A 168 3.64 2.02 11.76
C ILE A 168 5.00 1.56 11.24
N GLY A 169 5.99 1.49 12.13
CA GLY A 169 7.29 0.91 11.85
C GLY A 169 7.19 -0.61 11.77
N ALA A 170 7.74 -1.19 10.71
CA ALA A 170 7.75 -2.64 10.52
C ALA A 170 8.99 -3.08 9.74
N ARG A 171 9.41 -4.32 9.95
CA ARG A 171 10.26 -5.06 9.02
C ARG A 171 9.37 -5.91 8.15
N ILE A 172 9.41 -5.68 6.83
CA ILE A 172 8.57 -6.38 5.86
C ILE A 172 9.38 -7.53 5.29
N ASP A 173 8.92 -8.76 5.51
CA ASP A 173 9.59 -9.96 5.03
C ASP A 173 9.10 -10.34 3.63
N THR A 174 7.80 -10.20 3.38
CA THR A 174 7.18 -10.63 2.11
C THR A 174 6.02 -9.73 1.70
N VAL A 175 5.94 -9.46 0.40
CA VAL A 175 4.76 -8.86 -0.25
C VAL A 175 4.22 -9.86 -1.27
N ARG A 176 2.92 -10.14 -1.21
CA ARG A 176 2.21 -10.96 -2.21
C ARG A 176 1.12 -10.13 -2.87
N MET A 177 0.98 -10.26 -4.18
CA MET A 177 -0.14 -9.69 -4.92
C MET A 177 -1.10 -10.80 -5.27
N GLU A 178 -2.38 -10.61 -4.94
CA GLU A 178 -3.41 -11.64 -5.02
C GLU A 178 -4.64 -11.13 -5.79
N ASP A 179 -5.26 -12.01 -6.57
CA ASP A 179 -6.60 -11.85 -7.14
C ASP A 179 -7.61 -12.46 -6.13
N PRO A 180 -8.38 -11.63 -5.40
CA PRO A 180 -9.33 -12.11 -4.40
C PRO A 180 -10.60 -12.74 -5.00
N ALA A 181 -10.89 -12.56 -6.29
CA ALA A 181 -12.04 -13.18 -6.95
C ALA A 181 -11.77 -14.66 -7.24
N ARG A 182 -10.51 -15.01 -7.53
CA ARG A 182 -10.05 -16.38 -7.79
C ARG A 182 -9.35 -17.07 -6.62
N ASP A 183 -9.09 -16.33 -5.54
CA ASP A 183 -8.18 -16.73 -4.47
C ASP A 183 -6.78 -17.15 -5.01
N GLU A 184 -6.30 -16.39 -5.99
CA GLU A 184 -5.07 -16.69 -6.71
C GLU A 184 -3.92 -15.78 -6.25
N THR A 185 -2.72 -16.34 -6.10
CA THR A 185 -1.50 -15.55 -5.94
C THR A 185 -0.87 -15.27 -7.29
N LEU A 186 -0.80 -13.99 -7.65
CA LEU A 186 -0.26 -13.54 -8.92
C LEU A 186 1.27 -13.43 -8.88
N ALA A 187 1.82 -12.95 -7.76
CA ALA A 187 3.26 -12.84 -7.55
C ALA A 187 3.61 -12.75 -6.06
N THR A 188 4.86 -13.12 -5.73
CA THR A 188 5.44 -13.03 -4.39
C THR A 188 6.84 -12.43 -4.47
N TRP A 189 7.13 -11.46 -3.60
CA TRP A 189 8.45 -10.84 -3.46
C TRP A 189 8.94 -10.99 -2.02
N SER A 190 10.18 -11.45 -1.86
CA SER A 190 10.90 -11.41 -0.58
C SER A 190 11.62 -10.07 -0.44
N ILE A 191 11.48 -9.41 0.70
CA ILE A 191 12.05 -8.07 0.98
C ILE A 191 13.09 -8.13 2.11
N THR A 192 13.59 -9.33 2.42
CA THR A 192 14.56 -9.56 3.49
C THR A 192 15.81 -8.69 3.35
N ARG A 193 16.16 -8.00 4.46
CA ARG A 193 17.53 -7.51 4.70
C ARG A 193 18.47 -8.69 4.93
N GLN A 194 19.67 -8.65 4.36
CA GLN A 194 20.73 -9.57 4.80
C GLN A 194 21.15 -9.15 6.22
N PRO A 195 21.35 -10.09 7.16
CA PRO A 195 21.66 -9.78 8.56
C PRO A 195 23.01 -9.11 8.76
#